data_AF-A0A947BSD8-F1
#
_entry.id   AF-A0A947BSD8-F1
#
_cell.length_a   1.000
_cell.length_b   1.000
_cell.length_c   1.000
_cell.angle_alpha   90.00
_cell.angle_beta   90.00
_cell.angle_gamma   90.00
#
_symmetry.space_group_name_H-M   'P 1'
#
loop_
_entity.id
_entity.type
_entity.pdbx_description
1 polymer ?
#
loop_
_entity_poly.entity_id
_entity_poly.type
_entity_poly.pdbx_seq_one_letter_code
_entity_poly.pdbx_strand_id
1 'polypeptide(L)'
;GVIVDVDANFQGTDEWYDQVARSRPPKDKPWYHVLVDNAIHMTYVAERHLEATEDDEPVTHPAIKAYFDDFRNGVYQIRRSAN
;
A
#
# COMPACT_ATOMS: atom_id res chain seq x y z
N GLY A 1 -6.80 0.81 -5.34
CA GLY A 1 -6.11 0.37 -4.11
C GLY A 1 -5.56 1.59 -3.39
N VAL A 2 -5.21 1.48 -2.11
CA VAL A 2 -4.74 2.63 -1.32
C VAL A 2 -3.44 2.29 -0.59
N ILE A 3 -2.47 3.20 -0.66
CA ILE A 3 -1.21 3.09 0.07
C ILE A 3 -1.48 3.40 1.55
N VAL A 4 -1.08 2.49 2.43
CA VAL A 4 -1.24 2.65 3.89
C VAL A 4 0.08 2.89 4.61
N ASP A 5 1.19 2.46 4.02
CA ASP A 5 2.52 2.64 4.60
C ASP A 5 3.61 2.58 3.51
N VAL A 6 4.80 3.08 3.84
CA VAL A 6 5.97 3.11 2.96
C VAL A 6 7.25 2.80 3.73
N ASP A 7 8.00 1.83 3.22
CA ASP A 7 9.36 1.55 3.66
C ASP A 7 10.35 2.23 2.72
N ALA A 8 11.36 2.92 3.25
CA ALA A 8 12.39 3.56 2.43
C ALA A 8 13.23 2.56 1.60
N ASN A 9 13.31 1.31 2.06
CA ASN A 9 14.01 0.19 1.43
C ASN A 9 13.17 -1.07 1.61
N PHE A 10 13.40 -2.10 0.78
CA PHE A 10 12.74 -3.40 0.93
C PHE A 10 12.97 -3.98 2.34
N GLN A 11 11.89 -4.35 3.02
CA GLN A 11 11.91 -4.95 4.37
C GLN A 11 11.44 -6.42 4.39
N GLY A 12 11.11 -7.01 3.24
CA GLY A 12 10.72 -8.42 3.15
C GLY A 12 11.92 -9.38 3.26
N THR A 13 11.64 -10.69 3.26
CA THR A 13 12.71 -11.70 3.22
C THR A 13 13.26 -11.87 1.81
N ASP A 14 14.52 -12.30 1.71
CA ASP A 14 15.14 -12.63 0.42
C ASP A 14 14.37 -13.74 -0.31
N GLU A 15 13.86 -14.73 0.42
CA GLU A 15 13.04 -15.81 -0.13
C GLU A 15 11.75 -15.30 -0.76
N TRP A 16 11.07 -14.37 -0.07
CA TRP A 16 9.87 -13.72 -0.62
C TRP A 16 10.23 -12.92 -1.88
N TYR A 17 11.33 -12.17 -1.83
CA TYR A 17 11.78 -11.36 -2.96
C TYR A 17 12.06 -12.23 -4.19
N ASP A 18 12.74 -13.36 -4.02
CA ASP A 18 13.08 -14.26 -5.12
C ASP A 18 11.86 -14.97 -5.70
N GLN A 19 10.83 -15.25 -4.88
CA GLN A 19 9.62 -15.94 -5.32
C GLN A 19 8.57 -14.99 -5.94
N VAL A 20 8.41 -13.80 -5.37
CA VAL A 20 7.29 -12.90 -5.70
C VAL A 20 7.74 -11.74 -6.60
N ALA A 21 8.90 -11.14 -6.33
CA ALA A 21 9.38 -9.95 -7.03
C ALA A 21 10.07 -10.31 -8.36
N ARG A 22 9.31 -10.86 -9.31
CA ARG A 22 9.83 -11.40 -10.60
C ARG A 22 10.67 -10.42 -11.41
N SER A 23 10.32 -9.13 -11.42
CA SER A 23 11.07 -8.09 -12.13
C SER A 23 12.31 -7.60 -11.37
N ARG A 24 12.56 -8.13 -10.17
CA ARG A 24 13.68 -7.82 -9.27
C ARG A 24 13.90 -6.30 -9.11
N PRO A 25 12.88 -5.56 -8.63
CA PRO A 25 13.01 -4.13 -8.36
C PRO A 25 14.04 -3.86 -7.25
N PRO A 26 14.81 -2.76 -7.32
CA PRO A 26 15.86 -2.48 -6.37
C PRO A 26 15.36 -2.46 -4.93
N LYS A 27 16.16 -3.07 -4.05
CA LYS A 27 15.88 -3.13 -2.61
C LYS A 27 16.21 -1.81 -1.90
N ASP A 28 17.03 -0.95 -2.50
CA ASP A 28 17.44 0.38 -2.00
C ASP A 28 16.48 1.51 -2.39
N LYS A 29 15.28 1.15 -2.87
CA LYS A 29 14.23 2.10 -3.27
C LYS A 29 12.98 1.90 -2.41
N PRO A 30 12.06 2.86 -2.39
CA PRO A 30 10.85 2.74 -1.59
C PRO A 30 9.95 1.58 -2.02
N TRP A 31 9.38 0.92 -1.01
CA TRP A 31 8.37 -0.11 -1.16
C TRP A 31 7.13 0.28 -0.37
N TYR A 32 5.97 -0.04 -0.94
CA TYR A 32 4.69 0.44 -0.44
C TYR A 32 3.81 -0.74 -0.03
N HIS A 33 3.11 -0.56 1.08
CA HIS A 33 2.05 -1.44 1.53
C HIS A 33 0.73 -0.90 0.99
N VAL A 34 0.05 -1.68 0.16
CA VAL A 34 -1.15 -1.25 -0.55
C VAL A 34 -2.31 -2.18 -0.23
N LEU A 35 -3.41 -1.63 0.26
CA LEU A 35 -4.67 -2.35 0.37
C LEU A 35 -5.29 -2.45 -1.03
N VAL A 36 -5.55 -3.68 -1.47
CA VAL A 36 -6.11 -3.95 -2.80
C VAL A 36 -7.62 -3.72 -2.76
N ASP A 37 -8.13 -2.96 -3.73
CA ASP A 37 -9.56 -2.66 -3.78
C ASP A 37 -10.40 -3.90 -4.07
N ASN A 38 -11.56 -4.00 -3.43
CA ASN A 38 -12.48 -5.14 -3.51
C ASN A 38 -11.82 -6.51 -3.21
N ALA A 39 -10.73 -6.49 -2.43
CA ALA A 39 -10.03 -7.68 -1.98
C ALA A 39 -9.84 -7.67 -0.46
N ILE A 40 -9.42 -8.80 0.09
CA ILE A 40 -9.13 -8.95 1.52
C ILE A 40 -7.63 -8.89 1.85
N HIS A 41 -6.78 -8.91 0.82
CA HIS A 41 -5.34 -8.99 0.96
C HIS A 41 -4.68 -7.64 0.70
N MET A 42 -3.54 -7.44 1.36
CA MET A 42 -2.62 -6.35 1.12
C MET A 42 -1.48 -6.84 0.22
N THR A 43 -0.93 -5.93 -0.58
CA THR A 43 0.25 -6.20 -1.42
C THR A 43 1.42 -5.34 -0.99
N TYR A 44 2.63 -5.88 -1.17
CA TYR A 44 3.89 -5.18 -0.93
C TYR A 44 4.60 -5.01 -2.26
N VAL A 45 4.76 -3.76 -2.70
CA VAL A 45 5.12 -3.46 -4.08
C VAL A 45 6.12 -2.31 -4.17
N ALA A 46 7.09 -2.45 -5.07
CA ALA A 46 8.06 -1.39 -5.34
C ALA A 46 7.41 -0.21 -6.07
N GLU A 47 7.88 1.01 -5.78
CA GLU A 47 7.39 2.27 -6.36
C GLU A 47 7.18 2.22 -7.88
N ARG A 48 8.14 1.63 -8.61
CA ARG A 48 8.13 1.58 -10.07
C ARG A 48 6.98 0.77 -10.69
N HIS A 49 6.25 0.00 -9.90
CA HIS A 49 5.07 -0.74 -10.35
C HIS A 49 3.77 -0.06 -9.91
N LEU A 50 3.85 1.13 -9.31
CA LEU A 50 2.69 1.93 -8.95
C LEU A 50 2.45 2.98 -10.02
N GLU A 51 1.17 3.18 -10.31
CA GLU A 51 0.66 4.26 -11.14
C GLU A 51 -0.45 4.94 -10.36
N ALA A 52 -0.45 6.28 -10.35
CA ALA A 52 -1.50 7.04 -9.71
C ALA A 52 -2.79 6.90 -10.52
N THR A 53 -3.90 6.62 -9.84
CA THR A 53 -5.22 6.65 -10.46
C THR A 53 -5.76 8.08 -10.50
N GLU A 54 -6.53 8.41 -11.53
CA GLU A 54 -7.33 9.65 -11.60
C GLU A 54 -8.69 9.49 -10.91
N ASP A 55 -8.97 8.30 -10.38
CA ASP A 55 -10.21 7.96 -9.70
C ASP A 55 -10.15 8.32 -8.21
N ASP A 56 -11.08 9.17 -7.77
CA ASP A 56 -11.26 9.60 -6.38
C ASP A 56 -12.27 8.73 -5.61
N GLU A 57 -12.63 7.54 -6.12
CA GLU A 57 -13.50 6.61 -5.41
C GLU A 57 -12.80 5.95 -4.20
N PRO A 58 -13.52 5.78 -3.08
CA PRO A 58 -12.97 5.11 -1.92
C PRO A 58 -12.79 3.61 -2.19
N VAL A 59 -11.62 3.10 -1.81
CA VAL A 59 -11.27 1.69 -1.74
C VAL A 59 -12.12 0.94 -0.72
N THR A 60 -12.69 -0.18 -1.15
CA THR A 60 -13.40 -1.16 -0.34
C THR A 60 -12.45 -2.27 0.11
N HIS A 61 -12.01 -2.23 1.37
CA HIS A 61 -11.15 -3.25 1.96
C HIS A 61 -11.49 -3.45 3.45
N PRO A 62 -11.55 -4.69 3.99
CA PRO A 62 -11.95 -4.94 5.38
C PRO A 62 -11.03 -4.26 6.41
N ALA A 63 -9.73 -4.13 6.10
CA ALA A 63 -8.76 -3.46 6.96
C ALA A 63 -8.74 -1.92 6.83
N ILE A 64 -9.55 -1.30 5.96
CA ILE A 64 -9.47 0.15 5.70
C ILE A 64 -9.64 1.00 6.97
N LYS A 65 -10.55 0.58 7.86
CA LYS A 65 -10.85 1.27 9.14
C LYS A 65 -9.75 1.11 10.21
N ALA A 66 -8.76 0.25 9.96
CA ALA A 66 -7.59 0.16 10.83
C ALA A 66 -6.61 1.31 10.59
N TYR A 67 -6.56 1.82 9.36
CA TYR A 67 -5.59 2.84 8.93
C TYR A 67 -6.21 4.24 8.77
N PHE A 68 -7.48 4.31 8.37
CA PHE A 68 -8.15 5.58 8.08
C PHE A 68 -9.45 5.73 8.87
N ASP A 69 -9.74 6.95 9.33
CA ASP A 69 -10.98 7.26 10.07
C ASP A 69 -12.13 7.64 9.13
N ASP A 70 -11.83 8.36 8.06
CA ASP A 70 -12.84 8.91 7.15
C ASP A 70 -12.29 9.14 5.73
N PHE A 71 -13.18 9.36 4.76
CA PHE A 71 -12.85 9.72 3.39
C PHE A 71 -13.62 10.98 2.99
N ARG A 72 -12.91 12.08 2.72
CA ARG A 72 -13.52 13.37 2.39
C ARG A 72 -12.80 14.03 1.23
N ASN A 73 -13.56 14.53 0.26
CA ASN A 73 -13.04 15.25 -0.92
C ASN A 73 -11.93 14.48 -1.66
N GLY A 74 -12.11 13.18 -1.90
CA GLY A 74 -11.11 12.34 -2.58
C GLY A 74 -9.93 11.90 -1.71
N VAL A 75 -9.89 12.30 -0.42
CA VAL A 75 -8.73 12.09 0.45
C VAL A 75 -9.09 11.31 1.71
N TYR A 76 -8.33 10.25 1.97
CA TYR A 76 -8.38 9.51 3.22
C TYR A 76 -7.78 10.29 4.38
N GLN A 77 -8.52 10.33 5.50
CA GLN A 77 -8.06 10.93 6.75
C GLN A 77 -7.34 9.85 7.56
N ILE A 78 -6.03 10.01 7.72
CA ILE A 78 -5.19 9.10 8.50
C ILE A 78 -5.70 9.07 9.94
N ARG A 79 -5.90 7.85 10.44
CA ARG A 79 -6.23 7.64 11.84
C ARG A 79 -5.03 7.99 12.70
N ARG A 80 -5.09 9.12 13.40
CA ARG A 80 -4.10 9.44 14.42
C ARG A 80 -4.44 8.60 15.64
N SER A 81 -3.56 7.69 16.06
CA SER A 81 -3.69 7.09 17.38
C SER A 81 -3.61 8.21 18.41
N ALA A 82 -4.71 8.51 19.09
CA ALA A 82 -4.69 9.38 20.26
C ALA A 82 -3.83 8.69 21.33
N ASN A 83 -2.62 9.21 21.53
CA ASN A 83 -1.80 8.93 22.72
C ASN A 83 -2.28 9.80 23.88
#